data_AF-A0A9P0BPA4-F1
#
_entry.id   AF-A0A9P0BPA4-F1
#
_cell.length_a   1.000
_cell.length_b   1.000
_cell.length_c   1.000
_cell.angle_alpha   90.00
_cell.angle_beta   90.00
_cell.angle_gamma   90.00
#
_symmetry.space_group_name_H-M   'P 1'
#
loop_
_entity.id
_entity.type
_entity.pdbx_description
1 polymer ?
#
loop_
_entity_poly.entity_id
_entity_poly.type
_entity_poly.pdbx_seq_one_letter_code
_entity_poly.pdbx_strand_id
1 'polypeptide(L)'
;MSTKVEAPAVCNSCNAVISGRIVTALNKKWHPEHFTCNTCRKPIDGAKFHQHDGGVHCVACFAAHHSPRCHGCGEPITDRVIQALGVSWHAHHFICGGCKKELGGGGFMEQAGRPYCSACYADKFAARCHGCSKPITDKAIIALDAKWHRECFTCMKCTNPVTDATFSVMDNKPLCGKCA
;
A
#
# COMPACT_ATOMS: atom_id res chain seq x y z
N MET A 1 -56.03 -15.93 -26.53
CA MET A 1 -54.59 -15.71 -26.31
C MET A 1 -54.37 -14.22 -26.19
N SER A 2 -54.19 -13.72 -24.97
CA SER A 2 -54.03 -12.29 -24.72
C SER A 2 -52.65 -11.84 -25.16
N THR A 3 -52.56 -11.18 -26.31
CA THR A 3 -51.37 -10.45 -26.72
C THR A 3 -51.19 -9.27 -25.75
N LYS A 4 -50.29 -9.42 -24.76
CA LYS A 4 -49.80 -8.26 -24.00
C LYS A 4 -49.09 -7.34 -24.99
N VAL A 5 -49.73 -6.23 -25.34
CA VAL A 5 -49.08 -5.15 -26.08
C VAL A 5 -48.05 -4.55 -25.12
N GLU A 6 -46.77 -4.84 -25.35
CA GLU A 6 -45.69 -4.24 -24.56
C GLU A 6 -45.67 -2.74 -24.80
N ALA A 7 -45.65 -1.96 -23.72
CA ALA A 7 -45.60 -0.51 -23.80
C ALA A 7 -44.31 -0.06 -24.54
N PRO A 8 -44.39 0.98 -25.38
CA PRO A 8 -43.24 1.46 -26.14
C PRO A 8 -42.10 1.89 -25.21
N ALA A 9 -40.87 1.51 -25.55
CA ALA A 9 -39.69 1.91 -24.81
C ALA A 9 -39.42 3.41 -25.01
N VAL A 10 -39.32 4.18 -23.93
CA VAL A 10 -39.03 5.62 -23.97
C VAL A 10 -37.60 5.88 -23.50
N CYS A 11 -36.86 6.71 -24.24
CA CYS A 11 -35.48 7.08 -23.90
C CYS A 11 -35.43 8.04 -22.71
N ASN A 12 -34.66 7.70 -21.68
CA ASN A 12 -34.49 8.54 -20.49
C ASN A 12 -33.79 9.89 -20.75
N SER A 13 -33.04 10.02 -21.86
CA SER A 13 -32.32 11.28 -22.18
C SER A 13 -33.20 12.28 -22.93
N CYS A 14 -33.91 11.84 -23.97
CA CYS A 14 -34.69 12.73 -24.84
C CYS A 14 -36.22 12.59 -24.70
N ASN A 15 -36.71 11.65 -23.87
CA ASN A 15 -38.12 11.32 -23.67
C ASN A 15 -38.88 10.89 -24.94
N ALA A 16 -38.20 10.60 -26.05
CA ALA A 16 -38.80 10.05 -27.26
C ALA A 16 -38.88 8.51 -27.23
N VAL A 17 -39.80 7.95 -28.02
CA VAL A 17 -39.91 6.50 -28.22
C VAL A 17 -38.67 5.97 -28.95
N ILE A 18 -38.11 4.87 -28.45
CA ILE A 18 -36.97 4.19 -29.05
C ILE A 18 -37.47 3.23 -30.12
N SER A 19 -37.14 3.53 -31.37
CA SER A 19 -37.37 2.65 -32.52
C SER A 19 -36.10 1.88 -32.83
N GLY A 20 -36.16 0.55 -32.75
CA GLY A 20 -35.01 -0.33 -33.03
C GLY A 20 -34.23 -0.73 -31.77
N ARG A 21 -32.92 -0.55 -31.79
CA ARG A 21 -32.05 -1.07 -30.73
C ARG A 21 -32.15 -0.25 -29.44
N ILE A 22 -32.33 -0.93 -28.32
CA ILE A 22 -32.45 -0.32 -26.99
C ILE A 22 -31.21 -0.66 -26.16
N VAL A 23 -30.60 0.36 -25.54
CA VAL A 23 -29.62 0.16 -24.47
C VAL A 23 -30.37 0.19 -23.13
N THR A 24 -30.26 -0.88 -22.35
CA THR A 24 -30.82 -0.95 -20.99
C THR A 24 -29.68 -0.85 -19.98
N ALA A 25 -29.66 0.24 -19.21
CA ALA A 25 -28.65 0.52 -18.20
C ALA A 25 -29.23 1.41 -17.10
N LEU A 26 -28.74 1.26 -15.86
CA LEU A 26 -29.22 2.03 -14.70
C LEU A 26 -30.74 1.92 -14.49
N ASN A 27 -31.32 0.73 -14.73
CA ASN A 27 -32.77 0.48 -14.71
C ASN A 27 -33.59 1.40 -15.63
N LYS A 28 -32.97 1.95 -16.67
CA LYS A 28 -33.54 2.89 -17.63
C LYS A 28 -33.25 2.42 -19.06
N LYS A 29 -34.04 2.93 -20.01
CA LYS A 29 -33.90 2.65 -21.44
C LYS A 29 -33.35 3.88 -22.16
N TRP A 30 -32.47 3.66 -23.12
CA TRP A 30 -31.76 4.73 -23.82
C TRP A 30 -31.63 4.42 -25.30
N HIS A 31 -31.63 5.45 -26.15
CA HIS A 31 -31.05 5.31 -27.47
C HIS A 31 -29.53 5.06 -27.35
N PRO A 32 -28.91 4.26 -28.24
CA PRO A 32 -27.47 4.02 -28.21
C PRO A 32 -26.63 5.30 -28.22
N GLU A 33 -27.03 6.31 -28.99
CA GLU A 33 -26.39 7.62 -29.09
C GLU A 33 -26.62 8.53 -27.87
N HIS A 34 -27.59 8.19 -27.02
CA HIS A 34 -27.89 8.94 -25.80
C HIS A 34 -27.29 8.32 -24.53
N PHE A 35 -26.83 7.07 -24.60
CA PHE A 35 -26.06 6.45 -23.53
C PHE A 35 -24.55 6.60 -23.80
N THR A 36 -24.04 7.80 -23.56
CA THR A 36 -22.67 8.20 -23.89
C THR A 36 -21.85 8.57 -22.65
N CYS A 37 -20.53 8.46 -22.75
CA CYS A 37 -19.63 8.88 -21.69
C CYS A 37 -19.69 10.40 -21.45
N ASN A 38 -19.85 10.82 -20.19
CA ASN A 38 -19.85 12.24 -19.82
C ASN A 38 -18.53 12.97 -20.14
N THR A 39 -17.40 12.26 -20.18
CA THR A 39 -16.08 12.84 -20.52
C THR A 39 -15.86 12.91 -22.03
N CYS A 40 -15.88 11.78 -22.75
CA CYS A 40 -15.48 11.74 -24.16
C CYS A 40 -16.65 11.74 -25.16
N ARG A 41 -17.89 11.74 -24.67
CA ARG A 41 -19.15 11.72 -25.46
C ARG A 41 -19.32 10.51 -26.41
N LYS A 42 -18.42 9.53 -26.38
CA LYS A 42 -18.56 8.29 -27.16
C LYS A 42 -19.68 7.41 -26.57
N PRO A 43 -20.48 6.72 -27.41
CA PRO A 43 -21.47 5.74 -26.95
C PRO A 43 -20.85 4.61 -26.11
N ILE A 44 -21.50 4.21 -25.02
CA ILE A 44 -21.10 3.08 -24.17
C ILE A 44 -22.06 1.91 -24.41
N ASP A 45 -22.03 1.41 -25.64
CA ASP A 45 -22.95 0.40 -26.09
C ASP A 45 -22.37 -1.00 -25.84
N GLY A 46 -23.00 -1.77 -24.96
CA GLY A 46 -22.57 -3.13 -24.58
C GLY A 46 -21.26 -3.21 -23.78
N ALA A 47 -20.51 -2.12 -23.66
CA ALA A 47 -19.27 -2.05 -22.88
C ALA A 47 -19.53 -1.75 -21.39
N LYS A 48 -18.57 -2.14 -20.54
CA LYS A 48 -18.58 -1.78 -19.12
C LYS A 48 -18.49 -0.26 -18.95
N PHE A 49 -19.07 0.25 -17.86
CA PHE A 49 -19.06 1.66 -17.50
C PHE A 49 -19.00 1.84 -15.98
N HIS A 50 -18.67 3.05 -15.55
CA HIS A 50 -18.71 3.48 -14.15
C HIS A 50 -19.67 4.64 -13.97
N GLN A 51 -20.41 4.67 -12.85
CA GLN A 51 -21.22 5.81 -12.47
C GLN A 51 -20.41 6.72 -11.53
N HIS A 52 -20.28 8.01 -11.87
CA HIS A 52 -19.53 8.99 -11.09
C HIS A 52 -20.17 10.38 -11.28
N ASP A 53 -20.27 11.18 -10.21
CA ASP A 53 -20.90 12.52 -10.21
C ASP A 53 -22.28 12.58 -10.92
N GLY A 54 -23.10 11.55 -10.74
CA GLY A 54 -24.42 11.45 -11.37
C GLY A 54 -24.42 11.17 -12.88
N GLY A 55 -23.25 11.03 -13.51
CA GLY A 55 -23.06 10.67 -14.90
C GLY A 55 -22.52 9.25 -15.09
N VAL A 56 -22.39 8.83 -16.36
CA VAL A 56 -21.73 7.58 -16.73
C VAL A 56 -20.43 7.87 -17.47
N HIS A 57 -19.38 7.14 -17.12
CA HIS A 57 -18.06 7.26 -17.73
C HIS A 57 -17.66 5.91 -18.32
N CYS A 58 -17.06 5.92 -19.51
CA CYS A 58 -16.46 4.69 -20.05
C CYS A 58 -15.25 4.29 -19.19
N VAL A 59 -14.89 3.01 -19.17
CA VAL A 59 -13.78 2.49 -18.36
C VAL A 59 -12.49 3.29 -18.57
N ALA A 60 -12.17 3.64 -19.82
CA ALA A 60 -10.96 4.41 -20.14
C ALA A 60 -10.97 5.82 -19.51
N CYS A 61 -12.08 6.56 -19.63
CA CYS A 61 -12.18 7.89 -19.04
C CYS A 61 -12.25 7.84 -17.51
N PHE A 62 -12.92 6.83 -16.96
CA PHE A 62 -12.95 6.65 -15.51
C PHE A 62 -11.55 6.38 -14.96
N ALA A 63 -10.82 5.45 -15.57
CA ALA A 63 -9.43 5.19 -15.21
C ALA A 63 -8.55 6.44 -15.35
N ALA A 64 -8.66 7.18 -16.47
CA ALA A 64 -7.80 8.33 -16.72
C ALA A 64 -8.00 9.51 -15.74
N HIS A 65 -9.23 9.74 -15.30
CA HIS A 65 -9.59 10.96 -14.56
C HIS A 65 -9.99 10.72 -13.10
N HIS A 66 -10.38 9.51 -12.74
CA HIS A 66 -10.96 9.22 -11.43
C HIS A 66 -10.22 8.09 -10.67
N SER A 67 -9.38 7.29 -11.33
CA SER A 67 -8.52 6.34 -10.61
C SER A 67 -7.37 7.05 -9.89
N PRO A 68 -6.96 6.57 -8.69
CA PRO A 68 -5.79 7.08 -8.01
C PRO A 68 -4.55 6.87 -8.88
N ARG A 69 -3.63 7.85 -8.86
CA ARG A 69 -2.38 7.78 -9.63
C ARG A 69 -1.27 7.18 -8.78
N CYS A 70 -0.50 6.28 -9.38
CA CYS A 70 0.63 5.67 -8.71
C CYS A 70 1.75 6.70 -8.54
N HIS A 71 2.24 6.89 -7.32
CA HIS A 71 3.36 7.80 -7.03
C HIS A 71 4.64 7.40 -7.77
N GLY A 72 4.85 6.09 -8.01
CA GLY A 72 6.03 5.60 -8.71
C GLY A 72 6.08 5.84 -10.22
N CYS A 73 4.94 5.89 -10.92
CA CYS A 73 4.91 5.99 -12.39
C CYS A 73 3.97 7.09 -12.94
N GLY A 74 3.12 7.70 -12.11
CA GLY A 74 2.14 8.70 -12.52
C GLY A 74 0.87 8.15 -13.19
N GLU A 75 0.90 6.89 -13.63
CA GLU A 75 -0.23 6.26 -14.30
C GLU A 75 -1.39 5.91 -13.34
N PRO A 76 -2.64 5.93 -13.82
CA PRO A 76 -3.78 5.53 -13.02
C PRO A 76 -3.73 4.05 -12.64
N ILE A 77 -4.07 3.76 -11.39
CA ILE A 77 -4.13 2.41 -10.85
C ILE A 77 -5.51 1.82 -11.17
N THR A 78 -5.54 0.81 -12.03
CA THR A 78 -6.77 0.11 -12.42
C THR A 78 -6.94 -1.25 -11.75
N ASP A 79 -5.92 -1.70 -11.03
CA ASP A 79 -5.87 -2.97 -10.30
C ASP A 79 -5.87 -2.75 -8.77
N ARG A 80 -5.18 -3.60 -8.02
CA ARG A 80 -5.08 -3.47 -6.56
C ARG A 80 -4.22 -2.25 -6.19
N VAL A 81 -4.87 -1.25 -5.60
CA VAL A 81 -4.19 -0.10 -4.99
C VAL A 81 -3.51 -0.44 -3.68
N ILE A 82 -2.26 0.00 -3.51
CA ILE A 82 -1.59 0.07 -2.21
C ILE A 82 -1.64 1.51 -1.72
N GLN A 83 -2.20 1.73 -0.54
CA GLN A 83 -2.11 3.01 0.17
C GLN A 83 -1.02 2.91 1.23
N ALA A 84 0.08 3.65 1.02
CA ALA A 84 1.21 3.66 1.94
C ALA A 84 1.99 4.97 1.79
N LEU A 85 2.62 5.43 2.88
CA LEU A 85 3.38 6.69 2.90
C LEU A 85 2.53 7.90 2.50
N GLY A 86 1.23 7.88 2.84
CA GLY A 86 0.28 8.95 2.50
C GLY A 86 -0.10 9.05 1.02
N VAL A 87 0.38 8.14 0.16
CA VAL A 87 0.12 8.16 -1.29
C VAL A 87 -0.28 6.78 -1.83
N SER A 88 -0.65 6.72 -3.11
CA SER A 88 -1.10 5.49 -3.78
C SER A 88 -0.02 4.89 -4.67
N TRP A 89 0.03 3.57 -4.75
CA TRP A 89 1.02 2.82 -5.52
C TRP A 89 0.40 1.62 -6.22
N HIS A 90 0.94 1.30 -7.40
CA HIS A 90 0.87 -0.06 -7.94
C HIS A 90 1.67 -1.02 -7.05
N ALA A 91 1.25 -2.29 -6.97
CA ALA A 91 1.96 -3.31 -6.21
C ALA A 91 3.45 -3.43 -6.57
N HIS A 92 3.74 -3.50 -7.87
CA HIS A 92 5.10 -3.61 -8.41
C HIS A 92 5.94 -2.34 -8.26
N HIS A 93 5.33 -1.19 -7.93
CA HIS A 93 6.06 0.05 -7.65
C HIS A 93 6.27 0.30 -6.15
N PHE A 94 5.52 -0.37 -5.28
CA PHE A 94 5.73 -0.31 -3.85
C PHE A 94 6.77 -1.35 -3.42
N ILE A 95 8.04 -1.06 -3.71
CA ILE A 95 9.18 -1.96 -3.53
C ILE A 95 10.15 -1.49 -2.46
N CYS A 96 10.83 -2.43 -1.82
CA CYS A 96 11.87 -2.16 -0.84
C CYS A 96 13.02 -1.34 -1.45
N GLY A 97 13.36 -0.21 -0.82
CA GLY A 97 14.46 0.65 -1.22
C GLY A 97 15.81 -0.07 -1.25
N GLY A 98 15.99 -1.12 -0.43
CA GLY A 98 17.18 -1.97 -0.37
C GLY A 98 17.18 -3.10 -1.40
N CYS A 99 16.30 -4.10 -1.24
CA CYS A 99 16.32 -5.34 -2.04
C CYS A 99 15.38 -5.34 -3.25
N LYS A 100 14.62 -4.27 -3.50
CA LYS A 100 13.69 -4.11 -4.62
C LYS A 100 12.52 -5.12 -4.68
N LYS A 101 12.33 -5.95 -3.67
CA LYS A 101 11.15 -6.81 -3.54
C LYS A 101 9.90 -5.99 -3.26
N GLU A 102 8.76 -6.40 -3.81
CA GLU A 102 7.45 -5.83 -3.52
C GLU A 102 7.08 -5.97 -2.04
N LEU A 103 6.42 -4.94 -1.50
CA LEU A 103 6.04 -4.88 -0.09
C LEU A 103 4.52 -5.01 0.13
N GLY A 104 3.72 -5.10 -0.94
CA GLY A 104 2.26 -4.99 -0.92
C GLY A 104 1.44 -6.04 -0.15
N GLY A 105 2.09 -6.97 0.55
CA GLY A 105 1.43 -7.95 1.42
C GLY A 105 2.03 -8.07 2.82
N GLY A 106 3.14 -7.39 3.12
CA GLY A 106 3.85 -7.48 4.39
C GLY A 106 4.03 -6.12 5.07
N GLY A 107 4.36 -6.14 6.36
CA GLY A 107 4.77 -4.92 7.06
C GLY A 107 6.04 -4.34 6.45
N PHE A 108 6.16 -3.01 6.44
CA PHE A 108 7.35 -2.28 6.00
C PHE A 108 7.76 -1.25 7.05
N MET A 109 9.00 -0.77 6.96
CA MET A 109 9.48 0.38 7.72
C MET A 109 9.83 1.52 6.76
N GLU A 110 9.58 2.75 7.18
CA GLU A 110 9.87 3.94 6.40
C GLU A 110 11.18 4.57 6.86
N GLN A 111 12.02 4.97 5.92
CA GLN A 111 13.21 5.78 6.17
C GLN A 111 13.37 6.83 5.08
N ALA A 112 13.35 8.11 5.46
CA ALA A 112 13.49 9.25 4.56
C ALA A 112 12.53 9.21 3.33
N GLY A 113 11.26 8.89 3.58
CA GLY A 113 10.22 8.78 2.57
C GLY A 113 10.29 7.52 1.70
N ARG A 114 11.19 6.56 2.01
CA ARG A 114 11.35 5.32 1.25
C ARG A 114 10.96 4.10 2.09
N PRO A 115 10.21 3.14 1.52
CA PRO A 115 9.83 1.94 2.25
C PRO A 115 10.93 0.88 2.17
N TYR A 116 11.14 0.14 3.27
CA TYR A 116 12.10 -0.96 3.39
C TYR A 116 11.44 -2.18 4.03
N CYS A 117 11.83 -3.37 3.59
CA CYS A 117 11.51 -4.58 4.35
C CYS A 117 12.29 -4.60 5.68
N SER A 118 11.79 -5.32 6.67
CA SER A 118 12.41 -5.42 8.00
C SER A 118 13.89 -5.79 7.95
N ALA A 119 14.28 -6.75 7.10
CA ALA A 119 15.67 -7.18 6.95
C ALA A 119 16.58 -6.06 6.41
N CYS A 120 16.17 -5.39 5.33
CA CYS A 120 16.97 -4.29 4.76
C CYS A 120 17.01 -3.06 5.67
N TYR A 121 15.92 -2.79 6.39
CA TYR A 121 15.91 -1.69 7.36
C TYR A 121 16.86 -1.98 8.51
N ALA A 122 16.80 -3.18 9.08
CA ALA A 122 17.70 -3.59 10.17
C ALA A 122 19.18 -3.53 9.75
N ASP A 123 19.52 -4.04 8.58
CA ASP A 123 20.90 -4.04 8.09
C ASP A 123 21.47 -2.61 7.90
N LYS A 124 20.65 -1.68 7.39
CA LYS A 124 21.10 -0.33 7.01
C LYS A 124 20.97 0.70 8.12
N PHE A 125 19.95 0.59 8.97
CA PHE A 125 19.54 1.70 9.85
C PHE A 125 19.43 1.32 11.33
N ALA A 126 19.34 0.04 11.68
CA ALA A 126 19.33 -0.32 13.08
C ALA A 126 20.72 -0.15 13.70
N ALA A 127 20.74 0.23 14.98
CA ALA A 127 21.98 0.32 15.74
C ALA A 127 22.69 -1.03 15.79
N ARG A 128 24.02 -1.02 15.81
CA ARG A 128 24.83 -2.24 15.88
C ARG A 128 25.24 -2.52 17.32
N CYS A 129 25.16 -3.78 17.71
CA CYS A 129 25.62 -4.24 19.01
C CYS A 129 27.14 -4.13 19.09
N HIS A 130 27.66 -3.55 20.17
CA HIS A 130 29.11 -3.44 20.40
C HIS A 130 29.78 -4.82 20.53
N GLY A 131 29.08 -5.80 21.14
CA GLY A 131 29.64 -7.13 21.37
C GLY A 131 29.74 -8.01 20.12
N CYS A 132 28.81 -7.89 19.17
CA CYS A 132 28.76 -8.81 18.01
C CYS A 132 28.66 -8.12 16.63
N SER A 133 28.59 -6.78 16.60
CA SER A 133 28.43 -5.94 15.39
C SER A 133 27.15 -6.19 14.57
N LYS A 134 26.24 -7.07 15.02
CA LYS A 134 24.97 -7.33 14.35
C LYS A 134 23.93 -6.25 14.70
N PRO A 135 22.96 -5.99 13.80
CA PRO A 135 21.84 -5.09 14.08
C PRO A 135 21.07 -5.47 15.34
N ILE A 136 20.64 -4.47 16.12
CA ILE A 136 19.73 -4.62 17.24
C ILE A 136 18.31 -4.34 16.75
N THR A 137 17.50 -5.39 16.63
CA THR A 137 16.10 -5.33 16.19
C THR A 137 15.11 -5.18 17.34
N ASP A 138 15.57 -5.42 18.57
CA ASP A 138 14.76 -5.44 19.80
C ASP A 138 15.24 -4.37 20.80
N LYS A 139 14.88 -4.53 22.08
CA LYS A 139 15.36 -3.65 23.15
C LYS A 139 16.88 -3.76 23.31
N ALA A 140 17.56 -2.61 23.27
CA ALA A 140 18.99 -2.51 23.52
C ALA A 140 19.29 -2.24 25.00
N ILE A 141 20.37 -2.81 25.52
CA ILE A 141 21.02 -2.30 26.73
C ILE A 141 21.90 -1.12 26.32
N ILE A 142 21.75 0.01 27.00
CA ILE A 142 22.57 1.21 26.80
C ILE A 142 23.52 1.31 27.99
N ALA A 143 24.80 1.06 27.74
CA ALA A 143 25.84 1.04 28.77
C ALA A 143 27.21 1.24 28.10
N LEU A 144 28.16 1.82 28.85
CA LEU A 144 29.53 2.04 28.36
C LEU A 144 29.57 2.86 27.06
N ASP A 145 28.70 3.88 26.98
CA ASP A 145 28.49 4.73 25.79
C ASP A 145 28.18 3.94 24.50
N ALA A 146 27.65 2.73 24.66
CA ALA A 146 27.40 1.82 23.55
C ALA A 146 26.06 1.09 23.70
N LYS A 147 25.62 0.45 22.62
CA LYS A 147 24.41 -0.36 22.58
C LYS A 147 24.75 -1.84 22.48
N TRP A 148 24.01 -2.66 23.20
CA TRP A 148 24.27 -4.09 23.31
C TRP A 148 22.98 -4.90 23.17
N HIS A 149 23.08 -6.09 22.58
CA HIS A 149 22.10 -7.13 22.83
C HIS A 149 22.18 -7.59 24.28
N ARG A 150 21.06 -8.05 24.84
CA ARG A 150 21.02 -8.56 26.21
C ARG A 150 21.98 -9.74 26.41
N GLU A 151 22.10 -10.59 25.41
CA GLU A 151 22.97 -11.77 25.41
C GLU A 151 24.44 -11.41 25.16
N CYS A 152 24.72 -10.22 24.61
CA CYS A 152 26.09 -9.75 24.37
C CYS A 152 26.63 -8.91 25.54
N PHE A 153 25.78 -8.47 26.46
CA PHE A 153 26.20 -7.74 27.66
C PHE A 153 26.59 -8.72 28.76
N THR A 154 27.78 -9.31 28.63
CA THR A 154 28.28 -10.40 29.47
C THR A 154 29.52 -10.01 30.26
N CYS A 155 29.66 -10.61 31.45
CA CYS A 155 30.78 -10.38 32.36
C CYS A 155 32.10 -10.75 31.69
N MET A 156 33.09 -9.86 31.74
CA MET A 156 34.43 -10.08 31.18
C MET A 156 35.12 -11.34 31.74
N LYS A 157 34.89 -11.68 33.03
CA LYS A 157 35.55 -12.81 33.71
C LYS A 157 34.83 -14.15 33.53
N CYS A 158 33.49 -14.16 33.64
CA CYS A 158 32.72 -15.41 33.69
C CYS A 158 31.74 -15.60 32.54
N THR A 159 31.69 -14.66 31.59
CA THR A 159 30.84 -14.66 30.37
C THR A 159 29.33 -14.78 30.59
N ASN A 160 28.88 -14.84 31.84
CA ASN A 160 27.47 -14.80 32.18
C ASN A 160 26.87 -13.41 31.87
N PRO A 161 25.60 -13.35 31.42
CA PRO A 161 24.89 -12.08 31.24
C PRO A 161 24.91 -11.25 32.53
N VAL A 162 25.22 -9.96 32.40
CA VAL A 162 25.13 -9.02 33.50
C VAL A 162 23.69 -8.53 33.58
N THR A 163 22.94 -9.05 34.54
CA THR A 163 21.52 -8.71 34.75
C THR A 163 21.28 -7.79 35.93
N ASP A 164 22.30 -7.56 36.75
CA ASP A 164 22.23 -6.70 37.93
C ASP A 164 21.98 -5.24 37.53
N ALA A 165 21.24 -4.50 38.35
CA ALA A 165 20.96 -3.08 38.10
C ALA A 165 22.23 -2.21 38.17
N THR A 166 23.28 -2.70 38.83
CA THR A 166 24.60 -2.08 38.93
C THR A 166 25.67 -3.09 38.53
N PHE A 167 26.77 -2.61 37.96
CA PHE A 167 27.89 -3.44 37.51
C PHE A 167 29.19 -2.65 37.63
N SER A 168 30.31 -3.38 37.75
CA SER A 168 31.65 -2.78 37.73
C SER A 168 32.20 -2.76 36.31
N VAL A 169 33.15 -1.86 36.02
CA VAL A 169 33.77 -1.73 34.70
C VAL A 169 35.26 -1.97 34.80
N MET A 170 35.79 -2.83 33.94
CA MET A 170 37.22 -3.12 33.81
C MET A 170 37.57 -3.21 32.32
N ASP A 171 38.58 -2.46 31.88
CA ASP A 171 38.99 -2.36 30.46
C ASP A 171 37.83 -2.09 29.48
N ASN A 172 36.93 -1.19 29.86
CA ASN A 172 35.71 -0.85 29.12
C ASN A 172 34.78 -2.07 28.85
N LYS A 173 34.84 -3.09 29.71
CA LYS A 173 33.94 -4.25 29.71
C LYS A 173 33.24 -4.41 31.07
N PRO A 174 32.01 -4.93 31.09
CA PRO A 174 31.25 -5.05 32.33
C PRO A 174 31.71 -6.26 33.15
N LEU A 175 31.62 -6.15 34.48
CA LEU A 175 31.82 -7.21 35.46
C LEU A 175 30.51 -7.38 36.25
N CYS A 176 30.03 -8.62 36.37
CA CYS A 176 28.88 -8.91 37.25
C CYS A 176 29.28 -8.73 38.72
N GLY A 177 28.30 -8.58 39.62
CA GLY A 177 28.58 -8.33 41.04
C GLY A 177 29.43 -9.42 41.73
N LYS A 178 29.41 -10.66 41.21
CA LYS A 178 30.23 -11.77 41.72
C LYS A 178 31.71 -11.71 41.29
N CYS A 179 32.02 -10.91 40.28
CA CYS A 179 33.32 -10.81 39.63
C CYS A 179 33.95 -9.42 39.78
N ALA A 180 33.19 -8.47 40.32
CA ALA A 180 33.60 -7.12 40.67
C ALA A 180 34.74 -7.12 41.71
#